data_AF-A0AAV0GEG9-F1
#
_entry.id   AF-A0AAV0GEG9-F1
#
_cell.length_a   1.000
_cell.length_b   1.000
_cell.length_c   1.000
_cell.angle_alpha   90.00
_cell.angle_beta   90.00
_cell.angle_gamma   90.00
#
_symmetry.space_group_name_H-M   'P 1'
#
loop_
_entity.id
_entity.type
_entity.pdbx_description
1 polymer ?
#
loop_
_entity_poly.entity_id
_entity_poly.type
_entity_poly.pdbx_seq_one_letter_code
_entity_poly.pdbx_strand_id
1 'polypeptide(L)'
;MDISDLKDCFGHSNEFTSSLTRSSHRNSVRGNTEWTNTLLKETHFVASCGYEKDAQWGKDIGFMYNSVVEDYSTGFMLHCRGWISVFCNPNRAAFLGSTTTNLNDTLIQGTRWNSGLLDCFLSRFCPLIYGLPRLPLLECLCYTHLASQPLYCLPAWCLATVPQICLLIGLPIYPKASSPWFIIYSFAFISPLAKYLWDVLITGGTIQTWWNEWRMWMIKSITAYFYGSLDAILKLCGIRKANFIPTCKVVDDEQMRRYRDGIFDFQASSSLFLVPLVALVILNMVSLTWGIAKLIVVGGWNEFSGQIFLSFFILLVNYPLVEGMTFRKDKGGISLHMTLLSALYALVFVIFSVAFCYVY
;
A
#
# COMPACT_ATOMS: atom_id res chain seq x y z
N MET A 1 23.47 -30.56 -14.84
CA MET A 1 22.13 -30.77 -15.42
C MET A 1 22.33 -31.47 -16.74
N ASP A 2 21.64 -32.59 -16.94
CA ASP A 2 21.60 -33.25 -18.23
C ASP A 2 20.74 -32.43 -19.22
N ILE A 3 20.86 -32.71 -20.52
CA ILE A 3 20.06 -32.06 -21.58
C ILE A 3 18.56 -32.31 -21.37
N SER A 4 18.19 -33.47 -20.83
CA SER A 4 16.81 -33.77 -20.45
C SER A 4 16.30 -32.78 -19.38
N ASP A 5 17.06 -32.62 -18.30
CA ASP A 5 16.71 -31.68 -17.23
C ASP A 5 16.60 -30.24 -17.74
N LEU A 6 17.51 -29.83 -18.63
CA LEU A 6 17.46 -28.49 -19.22
C LEU A 6 16.21 -28.27 -20.05
N LYS A 7 15.75 -29.29 -20.79
CA LYS A 7 14.51 -29.18 -21.57
C LYS A 7 13.28 -29.13 -20.68
N ASP A 8 13.27 -29.87 -19.58
CA ASP A 8 12.19 -29.82 -18.60
C ASP A 8 12.11 -28.43 -17.93
N CYS A 9 13.26 -27.79 -17.69
CA CYS A 9 13.31 -26.44 -17.13
C CYS A 9 12.96 -25.35 -18.15
N PHE A 10 13.60 -25.36 -19.33
CA PHE A 10 13.67 -24.23 -20.26
C PHE A 10 12.83 -24.40 -21.53
N GLY A 11 12.23 -25.57 -21.75
CA GLY A 11 11.44 -25.91 -22.93
C GLY A 11 12.23 -26.69 -23.99
N HIS A 12 11.52 -27.15 -25.02
CA HIS A 12 12.05 -28.14 -25.97
C HIS A 12 13.04 -27.61 -27.02
N SER A 13 13.37 -26.31 -27.03
CA SER A 13 14.32 -25.77 -28.00
C SER A 13 15.75 -26.28 -27.73
N ASN A 14 16.28 -27.03 -28.69
CA ASN A 14 17.67 -27.47 -28.68
C ASN A 14 18.64 -26.28 -28.81
N GLU A 15 18.33 -25.30 -29.66
CA GLU A 15 19.23 -24.17 -29.90
C GLU A 15 19.27 -23.23 -28.69
N PHE A 16 18.12 -22.94 -28.07
CA PHE A 16 18.06 -22.18 -26.83
C PHE A 16 18.81 -22.89 -25.70
N THR A 17 18.55 -24.18 -25.49
CA THR A 17 19.25 -24.97 -24.47
C THR A 17 20.76 -25.02 -24.71
N SER A 18 21.17 -25.17 -25.97
CA SER A 18 22.58 -25.12 -26.36
C SER A 18 23.20 -23.73 -26.10
N SER A 19 22.41 -22.65 -26.26
CA SER A 19 22.89 -21.30 -25.99
C SER A 19 23.17 -21.04 -24.51
N LEU A 20 22.45 -21.72 -23.59
CA LEU A 20 22.65 -21.58 -22.14
C LEU A 20 23.95 -22.24 -21.66
N THR A 21 24.46 -23.24 -22.38
CA THR A 21 25.66 -24.01 -22.01
C THR A 21 26.92 -23.53 -22.72
N ARG A 22 26.79 -22.78 -23.83
CA ARG A 22 27.93 -22.14 -24.50
C ARG A 22 28.46 -20.98 -23.65
N SER A 23 29.65 -21.13 -23.08
CA SER A 23 30.38 -20.04 -22.40
C SER A 23 30.51 -18.81 -23.32
N SER A 24 30.49 -17.61 -22.73
CA SER A 24 30.29 -16.29 -23.38
C SER A 24 31.35 -15.82 -24.38
N HIS A 25 32.10 -16.70 -25.03
CA HIS A 25 32.91 -16.34 -26.20
C HIS A 25 32.04 -16.25 -27.45
N ARG A 26 31.34 -15.11 -27.58
CA ARG A 26 30.83 -14.65 -28.86
C ARG A 26 32.02 -14.40 -29.79
N ASN A 27 32.41 -15.40 -30.56
CA ASN A 27 33.04 -15.12 -31.85
C ASN A 27 32.02 -14.31 -32.64
N SER A 28 32.40 -13.10 -33.08
CA SER A 28 31.55 -12.24 -33.90
C SER A 28 31.05 -13.06 -35.09
N VAL A 29 29.76 -13.39 -35.10
CA VAL A 29 29.19 -14.24 -36.14
C VAL A 29 29.15 -13.41 -37.42
N ARG A 30 30.06 -13.76 -38.34
CA ARG A 30 30.16 -13.17 -39.67
C ARG A 30 28.86 -13.51 -40.41
N GLY A 31 28.11 -12.48 -40.80
CA GLY A 31 26.76 -12.59 -41.34
C GLY A 31 26.68 -13.52 -42.55
N ASN A 32 26.02 -14.66 -42.35
CA ASN A 32 25.50 -15.48 -43.44
C ASN A 32 23.97 -15.40 -43.39
N THR A 33 23.33 -15.08 -44.52
CA THR A 33 21.88 -14.77 -44.61
C THR A 33 21.02 -15.97 -44.17
N GLU A 34 21.50 -17.18 -44.43
CA GLU A 34 20.84 -18.44 -44.05
C GLU A 34 20.84 -18.68 -42.53
N TRP A 35 21.95 -18.34 -41.84
CA TRP A 35 22.04 -18.42 -40.38
C TRP A 35 21.08 -17.44 -39.70
N THR A 36 20.91 -16.25 -40.29
CA THR A 36 19.98 -15.23 -39.80
C THR A 36 18.53 -15.70 -39.92
N ASN A 37 18.17 -16.36 -41.03
CA ASN A 37 16.82 -16.92 -41.23
C ASN A 37 16.51 -18.06 -40.25
N THR A 38 17.49 -18.93 -39.97
CA THR A 38 17.33 -20.01 -39.00
C THR A 38 17.15 -19.47 -37.57
N LEU A 39 17.96 -18.48 -37.17
CA LEU A 39 17.83 -17.83 -35.86
C LEU A 39 16.47 -17.11 -35.71
N LEU A 40 15.96 -16.50 -36.80
CA LEU A 40 14.65 -15.86 -36.80
C LEU A 40 13.52 -16.88 -36.59
N LYS A 41 13.56 -18.01 -37.30
CA LYS A 41 12.59 -19.11 -37.11
C LYS A 41 12.63 -19.66 -35.69
N GLU A 42 13.83 -19.83 -35.15
CA GLU A 42 14.02 -20.27 -33.76
C GLU A 42 13.45 -19.25 -32.77
N THR A 43 13.68 -17.95 -33.01
CA THR A 43 13.12 -16.87 -32.19
C THR A 43 11.59 -16.89 -32.20
N HIS A 44 10.97 -17.09 -33.38
CA HIS A 44 9.52 -17.25 -33.48
C HIS A 44 9.00 -18.48 -32.73
N PHE A 45 9.76 -19.58 -32.73
CA PHE A 45 9.41 -20.79 -32.00
C PHE A 45 9.46 -20.58 -30.48
N VAL A 46 10.54 -20.02 -29.94
CA VAL A 46 10.68 -19.77 -28.49
C VAL A 46 9.77 -18.66 -27.97
N ALA A 47 9.36 -17.73 -28.83
CA ALA A 47 8.39 -16.68 -28.51
C ALA A 47 6.92 -17.11 -28.75
N SER A 48 6.68 -18.37 -29.13
CA SER A 48 5.33 -18.87 -29.38
C SER A 48 4.54 -19.01 -28.07
N CYS A 49 3.22 -18.81 -28.12
CA CYS A 49 2.35 -18.86 -26.94
C CYS A 49 2.32 -20.22 -26.22
N GLY A 50 2.74 -21.30 -26.90
CA GLY A 50 2.80 -22.64 -26.34
C GLY A 50 4.18 -23.05 -25.85
N TYR A 51 5.20 -22.20 -25.98
CA TYR A 51 6.58 -22.59 -25.71
C TYR A 51 6.82 -22.95 -24.24
N GLU A 52 6.19 -22.20 -23.33
CA GLU A 52 6.31 -22.42 -21.88
C GLU A 52 5.47 -23.59 -21.38
N LYS A 53 4.66 -24.21 -22.25
CA LYS A 53 3.81 -25.33 -21.88
C LYS A 53 4.69 -26.49 -21.43
N ASP A 54 4.35 -27.06 -20.29
CA ASP A 54 5.05 -28.19 -19.65
C ASP A 54 6.50 -27.91 -19.20
N ALA A 55 6.96 -26.66 -19.29
CA ALA A 55 8.25 -26.20 -18.74
C ALA A 55 8.12 -25.61 -17.32
N GLN A 56 9.26 -25.20 -16.74
CA GLN A 56 9.34 -24.54 -15.42
C GLN A 56 9.34 -23.01 -15.47
N TRP A 57 9.15 -22.41 -16.65
CA TRP A 57 8.94 -20.96 -16.79
C TRP A 57 7.79 -20.49 -15.90
N GLY A 58 8.03 -19.42 -15.15
CA GLY A 58 7.06 -18.85 -14.23
C GLY A 58 6.85 -19.60 -12.91
N LYS A 59 7.35 -20.83 -12.80
CA LYS A 59 7.25 -21.67 -11.60
C LYS A 59 8.54 -21.66 -10.81
N ASP A 60 9.64 -21.93 -11.50
CA ASP A 60 10.99 -21.93 -10.93
C ASP A 60 11.99 -21.13 -11.76
N ILE A 61 11.70 -20.85 -13.03
CA ILE A 61 12.59 -20.15 -13.96
C ILE A 61 11.94 -18.83 -14.40
N GLY A 62 12.74 -17.77 -14.48
CA GLY A 62 12.29 -16.45 -14.92
C GLY A 62 11.52 -15.70 -13.83
N PHE A 63 10.59 -14.84 -14.26
CA PHE A 63 9.70 -14.10 -13.36
C PHE A 63 8.63 -15.01 -12.78
N MET A 64 8.42 -14.96 -11.47
CA MET A 64 7.46 -15.82 -10.78
C MET A 64 6.01 -15.46 -11.13
N TYR A 65 5.23 -16.43 -11.59
CA TYR A 65 3.82 -16.23 -11.96
C TYR A 65 2.89 -16.26 -10.75
N ASN A 66 1.62 -15.94 -10.98
CA ASN A 66 0.52 -15.98 -9.99
C ASN A 66 0.61 -14.95 -8.86
N SER A 67 1.40 -13.90 -9.03
CA SER A 67 1.43 -12.74 -8.13
C SER A 67 1.20 -11.47 -8.93
N VAL A 68 0.48 -10.50 -8.35
CA VAL A 68 0.37 -9.14 -8.89
C VAL A 68 1.54 -8.24 -8.48
N VAL A 69 2.47 -8.80 -7.69
CA VAL A 69 3.77 -8.24 -7.26
C VAL A 69 4.88 -9.24 -7.63
N GLU A 70 5.02 -9.53 -8.92
CA GLU A 70 5.99 -10.52 -9.41
C GLU A 70 7.43 -10.09 -9.13
N ASP A 71 7.68 -8.78 -9.10
CA ASP A 71 8.94 -8.16 -8.72
C ASP A 71 9.39 -8.59 -7.31
N TYR A 72 8.51 -8.43 -6.32
CA TYR A 72 8.71 -8.87 -4.96
C TYR A 72 8.90 -10.39 -4.88
N SER A 73 8.00 -11.16 -5.51
CA SER A 73 8.04 -12.63 -5.46
C SER A 73 9.30 -13.21 -6.11
N THR A 74 9.73 -12.64 -7.23
CA THR A 74 10.94 -13.08 -7.94
C THR A 74 12.19 -12.75 -7.13
N GLY A 75 12.29 -11.53 -6.59
CA GLY A 75 13.41 -11.15 -5.72
C GLY A 75 13.51 -12.05 -4.48
N PHE A 76 12.39 -12.29 -3.80
CA PHE A 76 12.32 -13.18 -2.65
C PHE A 76 12.80 -14.61 -2.97
N MET A 77 12.34 -15.18 -4.09
CA MET A 77 12.74 -16.51 -4.53
C MET A 77 14.22 -16.59 -4.90
N LEU A 78 14.77 -15.55 -5.54
CA LEU A 78 16.20 -15.47 -5.84
C LEU A 78 17.04 -15.43 -4.57
N HIS A 79 16.69 -14.59 -3.60
CA HIS A 79 17.42 -14.54 -2.33
C HIS A 79 17.31 -15.86 -1.55
N CYS A 80 16.14 -16.52 -1.56
CA CYS A 80 15.97 -17.85 -0.97
C CYS A 80 16.85 -18.94 -1.64
N ARG A 81 17.36 -18.68 -2.84
CA ARG A 81 18.31 -19.54 -3.57
C ARG A 81 19.77 -19.11 -3.37
N GLY A 82 20.03 -18.15 -2.49
CA GLY A 82 21.37 -17.68 -2.14
C GLY A 82 21.91 -16.56 -3.01
N TRP A 83 21.09 -15.96 -3.89
CA TRP A 83 21.49 -14.76 -4.62
C TRP A 83 21.58 -13.55 -3.70
N ILE A 84 22.57 -12.70 -3.94
CA ILE A 84 22.78 -11.45 -3.21
C ILE A 84 22.48 -10.27 -4.15
N SER A 85 21.61 -9.37 -3.72
CA SER A 85 21.34 -8.11 -4.42
C SER A 85 22.25 -6.98 -3.92
N VAL A 86 22.46 -5.97 -4.78
CA VAL A 86 23.25 -4.78 -4.47
C VAL A 86 22.40 -3.55 -4.72
N PHE A 87 22.29 -2.68 -3.71
CA PHE A 87 21.66 -1.38 -3.85
C PHE A 87 22.71 -0.30 -4.14
N CYS A 88 22.60 0.38 -5.28
CA CYS A 88 23.50 1.43 -5.70
C CYS A 88 22.75 2.76 -5.77
N ASN A 89 23.18 3.75 -4.99
CA ASN A 89 22.57 5.08 -4.91
C ASN A 89 23.57 6.17 -5.35
N PRO A 90 23.74 6.40 -6.66
CA PRO A 90 24.63 7.45 -7.17
C PRO A 90 24.06 8.86 -6.89
N ASN A 91 24.95 9.84 -6.72
CA ASN A 91 24.56 11.25 -6.47
C ASN A 91 23.62 11.82 -7.53
N ARG A 92 23.75 11.37 -8.79
CA ARG A 92 22.82 11.70 -9.87
C ARG A 92 21.92 10.48 -10.10
N ALA A 93 20.61 10.70 -10.04
CA ALA A 93 19.63 9.67 -10.39
C ALA A 93 19.94 9.07 -11.77
N ALA A 94 20.22 7.77 -11.79
CA ALA A 94 20.49 7.03 -13.02
C ALA A 94 19.21 6.71 -13.82
N PHE A 95 18.07 6.64 -13.12
CA PHE A 95 16.76 6.36 -13.69
C PHE A 95 15.75 7.41 -13.20
N LEU A 96 14.96 7.94 -14.13
CA LEU A 96 13.86 8.87 -13.85
C LEU A 96 12.57 8.26 -14.40
N GLY A 97 11.50 8.31 -13.62
CA GLY A 97 10.19 7.81 -14.02
C GLY A 97 9.08 8.78 -13.62
N SER A 98 8.00 8.79 -14.38
CA SER A 98 6.79 9.54 -14.04
C SER A 98 6.00 8.81 -12.96
N THR A 99 5.71 9.49 -11.86
CA THR A 99 4.83 9.02 -10.78
C THR A 99 3.37 9.38 -11.06
N THR A 100 2.46 8.79 -10.28
CA THR A 100 1.07 9.24 -10.21
C THR A 100 0.99 10.68 -9.71
N THR A 101 0.16 11.49 -10.35
CA THR A 101 -0.01 12.92 -10.04
C THR A 101 -1.29 13.22 -9.28
N ASN A 102 -2.13 12.21 -9.05
CA ASN A 102 -3.36 12.32 -8.27
C ASN A 102 -3.50 11.20 -7.24
N LEU A 103 -4.39 11.45 -6.28
CA LEU A 103 -4.62 10.53 -5.16
C LEU A 103 -5.23 9.21 -5.63
N ASN A 104 -6.21 9.26 -6.54
CA ASN A 104 -6.92 8.06 -7.00
C ASN A 104 -5.97 7.00 -7.58
N ASP A 105 -5.12 7.39 -8.53
CA ASP A 105 -4.20 6.45 -9.18
C ASP A 105 -3.17 5.92 -8.20
N THR A 106 -2.74 6.76 -7.24
CA THR A 106 -1.86 6.34 -6.14
C THR A 106 -2.52 5.25 -5.28
N LEU A 107 -3.83 5.38 -4.99
CA LEU A 107 -4.58 4.39 -4.20
C LEU A 107 -4.91 3.13 -4.99
N ILE A 108 -5.21 3.22 -6.29
CA ILE A 108 -5.39 2.06 -7.17
C ILE A 108 -4.08 1.26 -7.22
N GLN A 109 -2.96 1.93 -7.48
CA GLN A 109 -1.65 1.29 -7.50
C GLN A 109 -1.32 0.65 -6.15
N GLY A 110 -1.55 1.37 -5.05
CA GLY A 110 -1.34 0.86 -3.71
C GLY A 110 -2.22 -0.36 -3.39
N THR A 111 -3.48 -0.37 -3.83
CA THR A 111 -4.40 -1.51 -3.62
C THR A 111 -3.86 -2.77 -4.28
N ARG A 112 -3.33 -2.66 -5.51
CA ARG A 112 -2.71 -3.79 -6.21
C ARG A 112 -1.50 -4.34 -5.45
N TRP A 113 -0.60 -3.46 -5.03
CA TRP A 113 0.60 -3.86 -4.30
C TRP A 113 0.25 -4.58 -3.01
N ASN A 114 -0.66 -4.01 -2.21
CA ASN A 114 -1.02 -4.57 -0.92
C ASN A 114 -1.84 -5.87 -1.05
N SER A 115 -2.63 -6.03 -2.11
CA SER A 115 -3.27 -7.31 -2.45
C SER A 115 -2.22 -8.39 -2.73
N GLY A 116 -1.24 -8.12 -3.60
CA GLY A 116 -0.19 -9.08 -3.91
C GLY A 116 0.74 -9.40 -2.74
N LEU A 117 1.08 -8.41 -1.92
CA LEU A 117 1.89 -8.60 -0.72
C LEU A 117 1.18 -9.49 0.30
N LEU A 118 -0.11 -9.25 0.56
CA LEU A 118 -0.87 -10.09 1.47
C LEU A 118 -1.13 -11.49 0.89
N ASP A 119 -1.38 -11.59 -0.42
CA ASP A 119 -1.47 -12.88 -1.13
C ASP A 119 -0.19 -13.72 -0.86
N CYS A 120 0.99 -13.11 -0.97
CA CYS A 120 2.26 -13.78 -0.65
C CYS A 120 2.33 -14.18 0.83
N PHE A 121 2.00 -13.27 1.75
CA PHE A 121 2.03 -13.50 3.20
C PHE A 121 1.11 -14.65 3.64
N LEU A 122 -0.07 -14.77 3.02
CA LEU A 122 -1.07 -15.82 3.33
C LEU A 122 -0.82 -17.14 2.58
N SER A 123 0.12 -17.16 1.63
CA SER A 123 0.45 -18.35 0.85
C SER A 123 1.50 -19.24 1.51
N ARG A 124 1.76 -20.40 0.90
CA ARG A 124 2.92 -21.26 1.25
C ARG A 124 4.28 -20.57 1.09
N PHE A 125 4.34 -19.45 0.37
CA PHE A 125 5.53 -18.63 0.17
C PHE A 125 5.68 -17.52 1.21
N CYS A 126 4.88 -17.54 2.30
CA CYS A 126 5.03 -16.64 3.43
C CYS A 126 6.50 -16.56 3.88
N PRO A 127 7.10 -15.37 4.00
CA PRO A 127 8.51 -15.25 4.38
C PRO A 127 8.84 -15.94 5.71
N LEU A 128 7.93 -15.92 6.70
CA LEU A 128 8.12 -16.58 7.99
C LEU A 128 8.13 -18.12 7.91
N ILE A 129 7.52 -18.71 6.87
CA ILE A 129 7.43 -20.16 6.68
C ILE A 129 8.48 -20.62 5.68
N TYR A 130 8.49 -20.01 4.50
CA TYR A 130 9.37 -20.38 3.40
C TYR A 130 10.76 -19.75 3.51
N GLY A 131 10.84 -18.48 3.93
CA GLY A 131 12.09 -17.72 4.00
C GLY A 131 12.94 -18.06 5.23
N LEU A 132 12.33 -18.31 6.39
CA LEU A 132 13.04 -18.55 7.65
C LEU A 132 14.16 -19.62 7.58
N PRO A 133 13.98 -20.79 6.93
CA PRO A 133 15.06 -21.77 6.77
C PRO A 133 16.04 -21.46 5.63
N ARG A 134 15.80 -20.42 4.82
CA ARG A 134 16.53 -20.12 3.56
C ARG A 134 17.24 -18.77 3.56
N LEU A 135 16.87 -17.86 4.46
CA LEU A 135 17.37 -16.49 4.52
C LEU A 135 17.96 -16.20 5.91
N PRO A 136 18.92 -15.26 6.00
CA PRO A 136 19.28 -14.65 7.27
C PRO A 136 18.05 -14.07 7.98
N LEU A 137 18.01 -14.17 9.32
CA LEU A 137 16.85 -13.76 10.11
C LEU A 137 16.40 -12.32 9.82
N LEU A 138 17.34 -11.37 9.75
CA LEU A 138 17.02 -9.97 9.51
C LEU A 138 16.38 -9.76 8.13
N GLU A 139 16.91 -10.41 7.10
CA GLU A 139 16.36 -10.33 5.75
C GLU A 139 14.96 -10.96 5.67
N CYS A 140 14.77 -12.11 6.33
CA CYS A 140 13.46 -12.73 6.49
C CYS A 140 12.47 -11.77 7.16
N LEU A 141 12.88 -11.03 8.20
CA LEU A 141 12.05 -10.03 8.86
C LEU A 141 11.74 -8.83 7.97
N CYS A 142 12.67 -8.37 7.14
CA CYS A 142 12.43 -7.32 6.14
C CYS A 142 11.36 -7.74 5.11
N TYR A 143 11.50 -8.95 4.54
CA TYR A 143 10.47 -9.50 3.65
C TYR A 143 9.12 -9.66 4.35
N THR A 144 9.13 -10.17 5.58
CA THR A 144 7.91 -10.33 6.39
C THR A 144 7.21 -8.99 6.61
N HIS A 145 7.97 -7.94 6.96
CA HIS A 145 7.43 -6.61 7.19
C HIS A 145 6.71 -6.05 5.95
N LEU A 146 7.33 -6.19 4.76
CA LEU A 146 6.71 -5.77 3.51
C LEU A 146 5.45 -6.59 3.19
N ALA A 147 5.53 -7.91 3.32
CA ALA A 147 4.41 -8.81 3.03
C ALA A 147 3.21 -8.59 3.96
N SER A 148 3.46 -8.30 5.24
CA SER A 148 2.41 -8.11 6.26
C SER A 148 1.95 -6.66 6.41
N GLN A 149 2.59 -5.69 5.74
CA GLN A 149 2.20 -4.28 5.72
C GLN A 149 0.69 -4.02 5.50
N PRO A 150 -0.02 -4.76 4.62
CA PRO A 150 -1.46 -4.54 4.41
C PRO A 150 -2.29 -4.67 5.70
N LEU A 151 -1.83 -5.47 6.68
CA LEU A 151 -2.52 -5.68 7.95
C LEU A 151 -2.56 -4.44 8.85
N TYR A 152 -1.75 -3.40 8.56
CA TYR A 152 -1.86 -2.10 9.25
C TYR A 152 -3.24 -1.45 9.09
N CYS A 153 -4.05 -1.87 8.11
CA CYS A 153 -5.41 -1.40 7.97
C CYS A 153 -6.25 -1.66 9.23
N LEU A 154 -6.07 -2.81 9.91
CA LEU A 154 -6.88 -3.20 11.06
C LEU A 154 -6.74 -2.21 12.24
N PRO A 155 -5.53 -1.96 12.80
CA PRO A 155 -5.38 -0.98 13.87
C PRO A 155 -5.71 0.44 13.40
N ALA A 156 -5.47 0.79 12.13
CA ALA A 156 -5.82 2.12 11.61
C ALA A 156 -7.34 2.35 11.60
N TRP A 157 -8.12 1.37 11.15
CA TRP A 157 -9.58 1.43 11.22
C TRP A 157 -10.09 1.52 12.65
N CYS A 158 -9.49 0.78 13.59
CA CYS A 158 -9.82 0.91 15.03
C CYS A 158 -9.55 2.33 15.54
N LEU A 159 -8.38 2.90 15.26
CA LEU A 159 -7.99 4.25 15.71
C LEU A 159 -8.81 5.38 15.04
N ALA A 160 -9.32 5.14 13.83
CA ALA A 160 -10.14 6.10 13.11
C ALA A 160 -11.63 6.06 13.51
N THR A 161 -12.06 5.04 14.26
CA THR A 161 -13.49 4.85 14.61
C THR A 161 -13.73 4.78 16.12
N VAL A 162 -13.01 3.93 16.85
CA VAL A 162 -13.28 3.63 18.26
C VAL A 162 -13.12 4.87 19.14
N PRO A 163 -11.99 5.62 19.10
CA PRO A 163 -11.85 6.82 19.93
C PRO A 163 -12.93 7.87 19.68
N GLN A 164 -13.36 8.03 18.42
CA GLN A 164 -14.34 9.01 17.96
C GLN A 164 -15.73 8.63 18.45
N ILE A 165 -16.16 7.38 18.25
CA ILE A 165 -17.44 6.89 18.77
C ILE A 165 -17.48 6.97 20.30
N CYS A 166 -16.41 6.54 20.97
CA CYS A 166 -16.30 6.64 22.41
C CYS A 166 -16.38 8.11 22.89
N LEU A 167 -15.79 9.06 22.16
CA LEU A 167 -15.91 10.48 22.46
C LEU A 167 -17.36 10.98 22.28
N LEU A 168 -18.05 10.51 21.24
CA LEU A 168 -19.44 10.86 20.94
C LEU A 168 -20.41 10.41 22.05
N ILE A 169 -20.29 9.16 22.51
CA ILE A 169 -21.13 8.62 23.59
C ILE A 169 -20.68 9.11 24.97
N GLY A 170 -19.45 9.61 25.10
CA GLY A 170 -18.84 10.05 26.36
C GLY A 170 -18.32 8.89 27.21
N LEU A 171 -17.66 7.93 26.58
CA LEU A 171 -16.90 6.87 27.22
C LEU A 171 -15.39 7.20 27.14
N PRO A 172 -14.71 7.42 28.26
CA PRO A 172 -13.26 7.66 28.26
C PRO A 172 -12.51 6.34 28.06
N ILE A 173 -11.59 6.29 27.09
CA ILE A 173 -10.79 5.07 26.79
C ILE A 173 -9.28 5.24 27.05
N TYR A 174 -8.83 6.44 27.39
CA TYR A 174 -7.44 6.72 27.76
C TYR A 174 -7.33 6.98 29.26
N PRO A 175 -6.12 6.82 29.85
CA PRO A 175 -5.88 7.26 31.22
C PRO A 175 -6.20 8.75 31.39
N LYS A 176 -6.69 9.13 32.58
CA LYS A 176 -6.88 10.53 32.94
C LYS A 176 -5.56 11.30 32.82
N ALA A 177 -5.59 12.56 32.40
CA ALA A 177 -4.39 13.39 32.27
C ALA A 177 -3.60 13.53 33.59
N SER A 178 -4.30 13.49 34.73
CA SER A 178 -3.68 13.50 36.06
C SER A 178 -3.07 12.16 36.49
N SER A 179 -3.26 11.08 35.71
CA SER A 179 -2.72 9.76 36.02
C SER A 179 -1.25 9.66 35.58
N PRO A 180 -0.36 9.06 36.40
CA PRO A 180 1.01 8.76 35.96
C PRO A 180 1.07 7.93 34.67
N TRP A 181 0.06 7.08 34.43
CA TRP A 181 -0.06 6.29 33.21
C TRP A 181 -0.24 7.12 31.95
N PHE A 182 -0.79 8.34 32.05
CA PHE A 182 -0.95 9.23 30.91
C PHE A 182 0.40 9.53 30.25
N ILE A 183 1.45 9.75 31.04
CA ILE A 183 2.80 10.01 30.55
C ILE A 183 3.31 8.85 29.70
N ILE A 184 3.05 7.60 30.12
CA ILE A 184 3.47 6.40 29.38
C ILE A 184 2.76 6.33 28.03
N TYR A 185 1.45 6.61 27.99
CA TYR A 185 0.68 6.63 26.74
C TYR A 185 1.11 7.77 25.81
N SER A 186 1.34 8.96 26.36
CA SER A 186 1.85 10.10 25.60
C SER A 186 3.24 9.79 25.02
N PHE A 187 4.13 9.17 25.79
CA PHE A 187 5.45 8.77 25.31
C PHE A 187 5.35 7.72 24.20
N ALA A 188 4.49 6.70 24.35
CA ALA A 188 4.28 5.68 23.32
C ALA A 188 3.71 6.26 22.02
N PHE A 189 2.93 7.34 22.09
CA PHE A 189 2.41 8.05 20.92
C PHE A 189 3.44 9.01 20.29
N ILE A 190 4.14 9.80 21.11
CA ILE A 190 5.03 10.86 20.63
C ILE A 190 6.39 10.31 20.16
N SER A 191 6.91 9.26 20.81
CA SER A 191 8.25 8.75 20.49
C SER A 191 8.38 8.19 19.06
N PRO A 192 7.41 7.45 18.48
CA PRO A 192 7.49 7.02 17.08
C PRO A 192 7.35 8.20 16.11
N LEU A 193 6.50 9.19 16.42
CA LEU A 193 6.36 10.41 15.63
C LEU A 193 7.68 11.18 15.54
N ALA A 194 8.34 11.35 16.69
CA ALA A 194 9.62 12.04 16.80
C ALA A 194 10.76 11.25 16.14
N LYS A 195 10.81 9.93 16.33
CA LYS A 195 11.80 9.07 15.67
C LYS A 195 11.64 9.11 14.15
N TYR A 196 10.42 9.05 13.64
CA TYR A 196 10.18 9.13 12.20
C TYR A 196 10.53 10.51 11.64
N LEU A 197 10.26 11.59 12.38
CA LEU A 197 10.70 12.94 12.00
C LEU A 197 12.23 13.00 11.89
N TRP A 198 12.95 12.45 12.87
CA TRP A 198 14.39 12.36 12.83
C TRP A 198 14.90 11.62 11.58
N ASP A 199 14.29 10.49 11.24
CA ASP A 199 14.65 9.68 10.07
C ASP A 199 14.42 10.43 8.75
N VAL A 200 13.32 11.17 8.63
CA VAL A 200 13.04 12.01 7.46
C VAL A 200 14.07 13.13 7.33
N LEU A 201 14.44 13.80 8.43
CA LEU A 201 15.40 14.91 8.39
C LEU A 201 16.82 14.44 8.05
N ILE A 202 17.28 13.32 8.63
CA ILE A 202 18.64 12.81 8.37
C ILE A 202 18.80 12.25 6.95
N THR A 203 17.70 11.84 6.31
CA THR A 203 17.68 11.40 4.91
C THR A 203 17.48 12.56 3.91
N GLY A 204 17.46 13.81 4.39
CA GLY A 204 17.36 15.03 3.57
C GLY A 204 15.93 15.46 3.25
N GLY A 205 14.92 14.81 3.84
CA GLY A 205 13.53 15.24 3.77
C GLY A 205 13.25 16.46 4.65
N THR A 206 12.07 17.06 4.46
CA THR A 206 11.63 18.24 5.23
C THR A 206 10.56 17.86 6.26
N ILE A 207 10.23 18.78 7.18
CA ILE A 207 9.09 18.62 8.09
C ILE A 207 7.78 18.47 7.28
N GLN A 208 7.67 19.15 6.14
CA GLN A 208 6.54 19.00 5.24
C GLN A 208 6.48 17.59 4.63
N THR A 209 7.62 16.99 4.29
CA THR A 209 7.72 15.60 3.84
C THR A 209 7.18 14.66 4.91
N TRP A 210 7.67 14.78 6.15
CA TRP A 210 7.22 13.97 7.28
C TRP A 210 5.70 14.10 7.52
N TRP A 211 5.18 15.32 7.49
CA TRP A 211 3.74 15.58 7.69
C TRP A 211 2.88 14.97 6.56
N ASN A 212 3.35 15.08 5.32
CA ASN A 212 2.67 14.50 4.16
C ASN A 212 2.72 12.97 4.19
N GLU A 213 3.83 12.36 4.63
CA GLU A 213 3.97 10.91 4.74
C GLU A 213 3.03 10.33 5.81
N TRP A 214 2.88 11.00 6.96
CA TRP A 214 1.86 10.61 7.96
C TRP A 214 0.45 10.64 7.39
N ARG A 215 0.10 11.72 6.69
CA ARG A 215 -1.21 11.83 6.02
C ARG A 215 -1.41 10.71 5.02
N MET A 216 -0.42 10.48 4.15
CA MET A 216 -0.51 9.43 3.12
C MET A 216 -0.56 8.04 3.74
N TRP A 217 0.14 7.79 4.85
CA TRP A 217 0.05 6.53 5.60
C TRP A 217 -1.36 6.31 6.16
N MET A 218 -1.98 7.32 6.79
CA MET A 218 -3.36 7.21 7.31
C MET A 218 -4.35 6.94 6.17
N ILE A 219 -4.25 7.71 5.08
CA ILE A 219 -5.12 7.57 3.91
C ILE A 219 -4.96 6.17 3.29
N LYS A 220 -3.72 5.72 3.03
CA LYS A 220 -3.45 4.39 2.47
C LYS A 220 -3.92 3.27 3.39
N SER A 221 -3.80 3.42 4.72
CA SER A 221 -4.22 2.39 5.68
C SER A 221 -5.73 2.14 5.65
N ILE A 222 -6.53 3.21 5.58
CA ILE A 222 -7.99 3.11 5.48
C ILE A 222 -8.45 2.63 4.10
N THR A 223 -7.68 2.95 3.05
CA THR A 223 -8.04 2.65 1.66
C THR A 223 -7.21 1.50 1.08
N ALA A 224 -6.08 1.80 0.45
CA ALA A 224 -5.26 0.85 -0.30
C ALA A 224 -4.92 -0.43 0.48
N TYR A 225 -4.59 -0.32 1.77
CA TYR A 225 -4.26 -1.47 2.62
C TYR A 225 -5.50 -2.28 2.94
N PHE A 226 -6.61 -1.62 3.28
CA PHE A 226 -7.89 -2.27 3.56
C PHE A 226 -8.45 -3.00 2.33
N TYR A 227 -8.57 -2.30 1.20
CA TYR A 227 -9.09 -2.88 -0.04
C TYR A 227 -8.14 -3.92 -0.62
N GLY A 228 -6.82 -3.73 -0.51
CA GLY A 228 -5.84 -4.73 -0.89
C GLY A 228 -5.97 -6.00 -0.04
N SER A 229 -6.12 -5.84 1.28
CA SER A 229 -6.31 -6.96 2.20
C SER A 229 -7.61 -7.70 1.94
N LEU A 230 -8.71 -6.97 1.73
CA LEU A 230 -10.01 -7.54 1.39
C LEU A 230 -9.92 -8.34 0.08
N ASP A 231 -9.27 -7.79 -0.95
CA ASP A 231 -9.09 -8.47 -2.23
C ASP A 231 -8.31 -9.78 -2.09
N ALA A 232 -7.20 -9.77 -1.33
CA ALA A 232 -6.41 -10.96 -1.04
C ALA A 232 -7.22 -12.04 -0.27
N ILE A 233 -7.98 -11.63 0.75
CA ILE A 233 -8.85 -12.54 1.52
C ILE A 233 -9.94 -13.13 0.62
N LEU A 234 -10.60 -12.32 -0.22
CA LEU A 234 -11.64 -12.80 -1.13
C LEU A 234 -11.10 -13.78 -2.18
N LYS A 235 -9.86 -13.58 -2.67
CA LYS A 235 -9.16 -14.54 -3.54
C LYS A 235 -8.87 -15.84 -2.80
N LEU A 236 -8.37 -15.75 -1.57
CA LEU A 236 -8.08 -16.92 -0.73
C LEU A 236 -9.34 -17.76 -0.47
N CYS A 237 -10.49 -17.11 -0.28
CA CYS A 237 -11.79 -17.78 -0.13
C CYS A 237 -12.39 -18.27 -1.46
N GLY A 238 -11.75 -18.06 -2.60
CA GLY A 238 -12.25 -18.47 -3.92
C GLY A 238 -13.43 -17.64 -4.45
N ILE A 239 -13.74 -16.51 -3.82
CA ILE A 239 -14.90 -15.65 -4.15
C ILE A 239 -14.59 -14.78 -5.37
N ARG A 240 -13.33 -14.38 -5.58
CA ARG A 240 -12.92 -13.47 -6.65
C ARG A 240 -11.65 -13.97 -7.35
N LYS A 241 -11.60 -13.84 -8.68
CA LYS A 241 -10.39 -14.06 -9.47
C LYS A 241 -9.52 -12.80 -9.47
N ALA A 242 -8.21 -12.97 -9.60
CA ALA A 242 -7.27 -11.87 -9.72
C ALA A 242 -7.64 -10.99 -10.94
N ASN A 243 -8.00 -9.72 -10.68
CA ASN A 243 -8.27 -8.73 -11.71
C ASN A 243 -7.26 -7.60 -11.62
N PHE A 244 -6.69 -7.24 -12.77
CA PHE A 244 -5.72 -6.17 -12.92
C PHE A 244 -6.37 -5.03 -13.71
N ILE A 245 -6.42 -3.84 -13.11
CA ILE A 245 -6.80 -2.61 -13.82
C ILE A 245 -5.53 -1.76 -13.89
N PRO A 246 -4.93 -1.57 -15.09
CA PRO A 246 -3.81 -0.67 -15.26
C PRO A 246 -4.18 0.76 -14.82
N THR A 247 -3.25 1.46 -14.18
CA THR A 247 -3.44 2.89 -13.89
C THR A 247 -3.29 3.70 -15.16
N CYS A 248 -4.18 4.68 -15.34
CA CYS A 248 -4.02 5.67 -16.40
C CYS A 248 -2.92 6.66 -15.96
N LYS A 249 -2.01 7.01 -16.88
CA LYS A 249 -0.97 8.02 -16.64
C LYS A 249 -1.19 9.31 -17.46
N VAL A 250 -2.38 9.46 -18.03
CA VAL A 250 -2.75 10.68 -18.76
C VAL A 250 -3.12 11.74 -17.75
N VAL A 251 -2.52 12.92 -17.86
CA VAL A 251 -2.70 14.03 -16.92
C VAL A 251 -3.22 15.24 -17.67
N ASP A 252 -4.21 15.92 -17.10
CA ASP A 252 -4.69 17.22 -17.56
C ASP A 252 -3.79 18.37 -17.03
N ASP A 253 -3.71 19.49 -17.74
CA ASP A 253 -2.84 20.63 -17.38
C ASP A 253 -3.25 21.25 -16.03
N GLU A 254 -4.56 21.30 -15.74
CA GLU A 254 -5.09 21.82 -14.47
C GLU A 254 -4.71 20.90 -13.29
N GLN A 255 -4.74 19.59 -13.51
CA GLN A 255 -4.31 18.58 -12.55
C GLN A 255 -2.80 18.65 -12.28
N MET A 256 -1.99 18.84 -13.33
CA MET A 256 -0.54 19.05 -13.19
C MET A 256 -0.21 20.29 -12.38
N ARG A 257 -0.96 21.38 -12.55
CA ARG A 257 -0.76 22.61 -11.77
C ARG A 257 -1.01 22.37 -10.28
N ARG A 258 -2.14 21.76 -9.92
CA ARG A 258 -2.44 21.43 -8.51
C ARG A 258 -1.36 20.54 -7.88
N TYR A 259 -0.89 19.54 -8.64
CA TYR A 259 0.19 18.67 -8.19
C TYR A 259 1.48 19.45 -7.88
N ARG A 260 1.89 20.38 -8.76
CA ARG A 260 3.07 21.23 -8.54
C ARG A 260 2.92 22.15 -7.33
N ASP A 261 1.71 22.63 -7.08
CA ASP A 261 1.39 23.50 -5.95
C ASP A 261 1.23 22.70 -4.63
N GLY A 262 1.34 21.37 -4.66
CA GLY A 262 1.19 20.50 -3.48
C GLY A 262 -0.27 20.35 -3.00
N ILE A 263 -1.23 20.63 -3.88
CA ILE A 263 -2.66 20.62 -3.60
C ILE A 263 -3.26 19.28 -4.06
N PHE A 264 -4.02 18.62 -3.18
CA PHE A 264 -4.70 17.36 -3.53
C PHE A 264 -5.72 17.57 -4.66
N ASP A 265 -5.86 16.58 -5.52
CA ASP A 265 -6.94 16.54 -6.51
C ASP A 265 -7.92 15.43 -6.17
N PHE A 266 -9.12 15.82 -5.72
CA PHE A 266 -10.18 14.88 -5.38
C PHE A 266 -11.14 14.60 -6.53
N GLN A 267 -11.02 15.30 -7.67
CA GLN A 267 -11.92 15.17 -8.81
C GLN A 267 -11.86 13.76 -9.42
N ALA A 268 -10.64 13.24 -9.58
CA ALA A 268 -10.39 11.92 -10.12
C ALA A 268 -10.62 10.80 -9.09
N SER A 269 -10.89 11.13 -7.83
CA SER A 269 -11.05 10.14 -6.76
C SER A 269 -12.35 9.36 -6.92
N SER A 270 -12.21 8.05 -7.09
CA SER A 270 -13.35 7.13 -7.12
C SER A 270 -14.11 7.18 -5.79
N SER A 271 -15.43 7.01 -5.87
CA SER A 271 -16.31 6.94 -4.69
C SER A 271 -15.88 5.84 -3.71
N LEU A 272 -15.31 4.74 -4.25
CA LEU A 272 -14.77 3.63 -3.46
C LEU A 272 -13.75 4.08 -2.41
N PHE A 273 -12.82 4.98 -2.76
CA PHE A 273 -11.81 5.45 -1.82
C PHE A 273 -12.23 6.70 -1.07
N LEU A 274 -12.89 7.64 -1.75
CA LEU A 274 -13.17 8.95 -1.18
C LEU A 274 -14.26 8.88 -0.10
N VAL A 275 -15.33 8.10 -0.32
CA VAL A 275 -16.47 8.04 0.60
C VAL A 275 -16.09 7.54 1.99
N PRO A 276 -15.35 6.43 2.16
CA PRO A 276 -14.91 5.99 3.49
C PRO A 276 -14.00 7.01 4.19
N LEU A 277 -13.05 7.63 3.47
CA LEU A 277 -12.15 8.62 4.06
C LEU A 277 -12.92 9.84 4.58
N VAL A 278 -13.79 10.38 3.73
CA VAL A 278 -14.61 11.56 4.04
C VAL A 278 -15.60 11.23 5.17
N ALA A 279 -16.18 10.03 5.19
CA ALA A 279 -17.07 9.59 6.25
C ALA A 279 -16.36 9.54 7.61
N LEU A 280 -15.13 9.03 7.67
CA LEU A 280 -14.33 9.02 8.90
C LEU A 280 -13.92 10.43 9.35
N VAL A 281 -13.60 11.33 8.43
CA VAL A 281 -13.32 12.74 8.77
C VAL A 281 -14.58 13.42 9.32
N ILE A 282 -15.75 13.20 8.70
CA ILE A 282 -17.04 13.71 9.19
C ILE A 282 -17.33 13.15 10.59
N LEU A 283 -17.20 11.84 10.80
CA LEU A 283 -17.36 11.20 12.10
C LEU A 283 -16.44 11.85 13.14
N ASN A 284 -15.17 12.08 12.80
CA ASN A 284 -14.21 12.68 13.71
C ASN A 284 -14.56 14.14 14.03
N MET A 285 -14.97 14.95 13.04
CA MET A 285 -15.42 16.33 13.26
C MET A 285 -16.67 16.40 14.14
N VAL A 286 -17.66 15.54 13.89
CA VAL A 286 -18.90 15.49 14.69
C VAL A 286 -18.58 15.04 16.12
N SER A 287 -17.76 14.01 16.27
CA SER A 287 -17.38 13.49 17.58
C SER A 287 -16.58 14.51 18.39
N LEU A 288 -15.66 15.25 17.76
CA LEU A 288 -14.87 16.29 18.43
C LEU A 288 -15.74 17.45 18.88
N THR A 289 -16.59 17.97 17.99
CA THR A 289 -17.46 19.11 18.27
C THR A 289 -18.50 18.78 19.34
N TRP A 290 -19.16 17.63 19.22
CA TRP A 290 -20.10 17.14 20.22
C TRP A 290 -19.42 16.81 21.55
N GLY A 291 -18.27 16.15 21.51
CA GLY A 291 -17.48 15.82 22.70
C GLY A 291 -17.10 17.08 23.48
N ILE A 292 -16.54 18.10 22.81
CA ILE A 292 -16.20 19.37 23.43
C ILE A 292 -17.45 20.06 24.00
N ALA A 293 -18.56 20.10 23.26
CA ALA A 293 -19.81 20.68 23.73
C ALA A 293 -20.31 20.01 25.02
N LYS A 294 -20.26 18.68 25.08
CA LYS A 294 -20.62 17.89 26.28
C LYS A 294 -19.69 18.21 27.45
N LEU A 295 -18.39 18.35 27.22
CA LEU A 295 -17.41 18.68 28.27
C LEU A 295 -17.56 20.09 28.82
N ILE A 296 -17.99 21.05 28.01
CA ILE A 296 -18.29 22.41 28.48
C ILE A 296 -19.47 22.38 29.46
N VAL A 297 -20.47 21.53 29.23
CA VAL A 297 -21.68 21.45 30.07
C VAL A 297 -21.49 20.56 31.30
N VAL A 298 -20.87 19.38 31.13
CA VAL A 298 -20.80 18.32 32.16
C VAL A 298 -19.45 18.27 32.89
N GLY A 299 -18.40 18.87 32.32
CA GLY A 299 -17.03 18.69 32.79
C GLY A 299 -16.42 17.38 32.28
N GLY A 300 -15.30 16.94 32.88
CA GLY A 300 -14.60 15.71 32.50
C GLY A 300 -13.35 15.91 31.61
N TRP A 301 -12.81 17.13 31.53
CA TRP A 301 -11.63 17.45 30.71
C TRP A 301 -10.43 16.53 31.00
N ASN A 302 -10.25 16.15 32.27
CA ASN A 302 -9.17 15.27 32.70
C ASN A 302 -9.28 13.86 32.09
N GLU A 303 -10.50 13.32 32.01
CA GLU A 303 -10.81 12.00 31.48
C GLU A 303 -10.68 11.93 29.96
N PHE A 304 -11.08 12.99 29.24
CA PHE A 304 -11.18 12.97 27.76
C PHE A 304 -9.98 13.59 27.05
N SER A 305 -9.00 14.13 27.78
CA SER A 305 -7.82 14.82 27.21
C SER A 305 -7.13 14.02 26.10
N GLY A 306 -6.91 12.71 26.30
CA GLY A 306 -6.27 11.86 25.29
C GLY A 306 -7.10 11.70 24.01
N GLN A 307 -8.41 11.49 24.13
CA GLN A 307 -9.33 11.35 22.99
C GLN A 307 -9.45 12.65 22.20
N ILE A 308 -9.58 13.79 22.89
CA ILE A 308 -9.65 15.12 22.26
C ILE A 308 -8.36 15.38 21.48
N PHE A 309 -7.20 15.14 22.10
CA PHE A 309 -5.90 15.33 21.45
C PHE A 309 -5.76 14.44 20.21
N LEU A 310 -6.06 13.14 20.32
CA LEU A 310 -5.97 12.23 19.17
C LEU A 310 -6.92 12.64 18.04
N SER A 311 -8.17 12.96 18.38
CA SER A 311 -9.18 13.40 17.42
C SER A 311 -8.73 14.67 16.68
N PHE A 312 -8.24 15.67 17.43
CA PHE A 312 -7.68 16.90 16.89
C PHE A 312 -6.45 16.64 16.00
N PHE A 313 -5.52 15.80 16.45
CA PHE A 313 -4.34 15.42 15.67
C PHE A 313 -4.70 14.78 14.33
N ILE A 314 -5.65 13.83 14.33
CA ILE A 314 -6.12 13.18 13.10
C ILE A 314 -6.73 14.21 12.14
N LEU A 315 -7.52 15.18 12.64
CA LEU A 315 -8.08 16.24 11.81
C LEU A 315 -7.00 17.17 11.25
N LEU A 316 -5.99 17.54 12.04
CA LEU A 316 -4.87 18.37 11.58
C LEU A 316 -4.08 17.67 10.46
N VAL A 317 -3.72 16.40 10.65
CA VAL A 317 -3.00 15.63 9.64
C VAL A 317 -3.81 15.53 8.35
N ASN A 318 -5.13 15.32 8.47
CA ASN A 318 -6.05 15.16 7.35
C ASN A 318 -6.78 16.44 6.93
N TYR A 319 -6.25 17.62 7.30
CA TYR A 319 -6.86 18.91 6.95
C TYR A 319 -7.18 19.08 5.46
N PRO A 320 -6.37 18.58 4.48
CA PRO A 320 -6.73 18.69 3.07
C PRO A 320 -8.07 18.04 2.69
N LEU A 321 -8.52 17.01 3.43
CA LEU A 321 -9.86 16.44 3.22
C LEU A 321 -10.94 17.39 3.73
N VAL A 322 -10.72 18.03 4.89
CA VAL A 322 -11.63 19.07 5.42
C VAL A 322 -11.71 20.24 4.45
N GLU A 323 -10.55 20.77 4.05
CA GLU A 323 -10.43 21.85 3.08
C GLU A 323 -11.11 21.51 1.76
N GLY A 324 -10.89 20.29 1.27
CA GLY A 324 -11.53 19.75 0.07
C GLY A 324 -13.05 19.73 0.15
N MET A 325 -13.62 19.40 1.31
CA MET A 325 -15.09 19.36 1.51
C MET A 325 -15.72 20.75 1.69
N THR A 326 -15.06 21.66 2.42
CA THR A 326 -15.73 22.86 2.93
C THR A 326 -15.30 24.16 2.27
N PHE A 327 -14.01 24.31 1.95
CA PHE A 327 -13.44 25.60 1.54
C PHE A 327 -13.13 25.66 0.04
N ARG A 328 -12.85 24.51 -0.58
CA ARG A 328 -12.50 24.46 -2.00
C ARG A 328 -13.70 24.55 -2.91
N LYS A 329 -13.64 25.49 -3.84
CA LYS A 329 -14.66 25.75 -4.88
C LYS A 329 -14.17 25.39 -6.29
N ASP A 330 -12.88 25.07 -6.43
CA ASP A 330 -12.32 24.62 -7.70
C ASP A 330 -12.69 23.15 -7.98
N LYS A 331 -12.48 22.70 -9.22
CA LYS A 331 -12.90 21.35 -9.65
C LYS A 331 -12.17 20.22 -8.89
N GLY A 332 -11.01 20.51 -8.27
CA GLY A 332 -10.25 19.55 -7.48
C GLY A 332 -10.75 19.38 -6.03
N GLY A 333 -11.76 20.14 -5.61
CA GLY A 333 -12.46 19.96 -4.34
C GLY A 333 -13.32 18.69 -4.30
N ILE A 334 -13.84 18.36 -3.12
CA ILE A 334 -14.74 17.22 -2.91
C ILE A 334 -16.15 17.69 -3.20
N SER A 335 -16.85 17.00 -4.11
CA SER A 335 -18.20 17.41 -4.51
C SER A 335 -19.21 17.27 -3.37
N LEU A 336 -20.24 18.12 -3.38
CA LEU A 336 -21.33 18.07 -2.40
C LEU A 336 -22.00 16.69 -2.38
N HIS A 337 -22.18 16.07 -3.56
CA HIS A 337 -22.74 14.72 -3.67
C HIS A 337 -21.91 13.68 -2.89
N MET A 338 -20.58 13.69 -3.05
CA MET A 338 -19.69 12.77 -2.31
C MET A 338 -19.72 13.05 -0.82
N THR A 339 -19.79 14.33 -0.43
CA THR A 339 -19.88 14.75 0.98
C THR A 339 -21.18 14.25 1.62
N LEU A 340 -22.32 14.42 0.95
CA LEU A 340 -23.62 13.95 1.44
C LEU A 340 -23.67 12.41 1.53
N LEU A 341 -23.15 11.71 0.54
CA LEU A 341 -23.04 10.25 0.57
C LEU A 341 -22.19 9.80 1.76
N SER A 342 -21.05 10.46 1.98
CA SER A 342 -20.15 10.16 3.11
C SER A 342 -20.79 10.47 4.47
N ALA A 343 -21.57 11.54 4.57
CA ALA A 343 -22.33 11.87 5.76
C ALA A 343 -23.39 10.80 6.07
N LEU A 344 -24.07 10.26 5.05
CA LEU A 344 -25.00 9.16 5.21
C LEU A 344 -24.29 7.89 5.72
N TYR A 345 -23.13 7.55 5.15
CA TYR A 345 -22.32 6.42 5.63
C TYR A 345 -21.86 6.61 7.07
N ALA A 346 -21.38 7.80 7.43
CA ALA A 346 -20.99 8.13 8.80
C ALA A 346 -22.18 8.01 9.76
N LEU A 347 -23.36 8.48 9.37
CA LEU A 347 -24.58 8.37 10.17
C LEU A 347 -24.99 6.91 10.40
N VAL A 348 -25.04 6.10 9.34
CA VAL A 348 -25.34 4.66 9.43
C VAL A 348 -24.35 3.97 10.36
N PHE A 349 -23.06 4.29 10.22
CA PHE A 349 -22.00 3.73 11.05
C PHE A 349 -22.15 4.12 12.53
N VAL A 350 -22.49 5.37 12.83
CA VAL A 350 -22.79 5.82 14.20
C VAL A 350 -24.00 5.09 14.76
N ILE A 351 -25.10 5.00 14.01
CA ILE A 351 -26.32 4.31 14.46
C ILE A 351 -26.02 2.86 14.80
N PHE A 352 -25.29 2.15 13.93
CA PHE A 352 -24.92 0.76 14.15
C PHE A 352 -24.02 0.60 15.39
N SER A 353 -23.04 1.48 15.54
CA SER A 353 -22.08 1.43 16.66
C SER A 353 -22.77 1.71 18.01
N VAL A 354 -23.65 2.71 18.04
CA VAL A 354 -24.43 3.07 19.22
C VAL A 354 -25.39 1.94 19.59
N ALA A 355 -26.08 1.35 18.60
CA ALA A 355 -26.96 0.21 18.84
C ALA A 355 -26.20 -0.98 19.47
N PHE A 356 -24.99 -1.27 19.01
CA PHE A 356 -24.17 -2.35 19.57
C PHE A 356 -23.70 -2.05 21.01
N CYS A 357 -23.40 -0.79 21.32
CA CYS A 357 -23.03 -0.36 22.67
C CYS A 357 -24.17 -0.42 23.69
N TYR A 358 -25.44 -0.36 23.26
CA TYR A 358 -26.61 -0.46 24.15
C TYR A 358 -27.15 -1.90 24.29
N VAL A 359 -26.59 -2.87 23.56
CA VAL A 359 -26.96 -4.29 23.63
C VAL A 359 -26.15 -5.05 24.71
N TYR A 360 -25.16 -4.40 25.32
CA TYR A 360 -24.44 -4.83 26.51
C TYR A 360 -24.60 -3.80 27.63
#